data_AF-A0AAU7YHP2-F1
#
_entry.id   AF-A0AAU7YHP2-F1
#
_cell.length_a   1.000
_cell.length_b   1.000
_cell.length_c   1.000
_cell.angle_alpha   90.00
_cell.angle_beta   90.00
_cell.angle_gamma   90.00
#
_symmetry.space_group_name_H-M   'P 1'
#
loop_
_entity.id
_entity.type
_entity.pdbx_description
1 polymer ?
#
loop_
_entity_poly.entity_id
_entity_poly.type
_entity_poly.pdbx_seq_one_letter_code
_entity_poly.pdbx_strand_id
1 'polypeptide(L)' 'MDIEEAIEKELKVNPNKAGKPLRGKLRGYRRLRFDNYRLIYRVNIPKRKVFLVTAGHRDNIYKRAGLLDLLPKL' A
#
# COMPACT_ATOMS: atom_id res chain seq x y z
N MET A 1 -1.83 6.11 -14.81
CA MET A 1 -2.75 5.55 -13.81
C MET A 1 -2.62 6.36 -12.55
N ASP A 2 -3.70 6.99 -12.12
CA ASP A 2 -3.77 7.71 -10.85
C ASP A 2 -4.19 6.78 -9.70
N ILE A 3 -4.38 7.36 -8.51
CA ILE A 3 -4.74 6.61 -7.31
C ILE A 3 -6.17 6.05 -7.37
N GLU A 4 -7.11 6.78 -7.97
CA GLU A 4 -8.51 6.35 -8.06
C GLU A 4 -8.63 5.15 -8.99
N GLU A 5 -7.99 5.23 -10.15
CA GLU A 5 -7.94 4.13 -11.12
C GLU A 5 -7.27 2.88 -10.52
N ALA A 6 -6.21 3.04 -9.73
CA ALA A 6 -5.58 1.94 -9.01
C ALA A 6 -6.52 1.31 -7.95
N ILE A 7 -7.32 2.10 -7.24
CA ILE A 7 -8.29 1.58 -6.28
C ILE A 7 -9.38 0.76 -6.99
N GLU A 8 -9.94 1.30 -8.07
CA GLU A 8 -11.01 0.63 -8.82
C GLU A 8 -10.54 -0.67 -9.46
N LYS A 9 -9.40 -0.65 -10.16
CA LYS A 9 -8.91 -1.80 -10.94
C LYS A 9 -8.27 -2.89 -10.09
N GLU A 10 -7.64 -2.53 -8.97
CA GLU A 10 -6.86 -3.48 -8.18
C GLU A 10 -7.53 -3.79 -6.83
N LEU A 11 -7.81 -2.76 -6.03
CA LEU A 11 -8.24 -2.95 -4.65
C LEU A 11 -9.70 -3.34 -4.51
N LYS A 12 -10.59 -2.88 -5.39
CA LYS A 12 -11.98 -3.34 -5.38
C LYS A 12 -12.13 -4.74 -5.98
N VAL A 13 -11.23 -5.14 -6.88
CA VAL A 13 -11.26 -6.47 -7.52
C VAL A 13 -10.73 -7.54 -6.58
N ASN A 14 -9.48 -7.42 -6.13
CA ASN A 14 -8.92 -8.37 -5.16
C ASN A 14 -7.77 -7.75 -4.35
N PRO A 15 -8.04 -7.11 -3.21
CA PRO A 15 -7.02 -6.42 -2.43
C PRO A 15 -6.03 -7.40 -1.77
N ASN A 16 -6.36 -8.68 -1.67
CA ASN A 16 -5.43 -9.70 -1.17
C ASN A 16 -4.43 -10.17 -2.22
N LYS A 17 -4.66 -9.88 -3.51
CA LYS A 17 -3.73 -10.21 -4.62
C LYS A 17 -3.07 -8.97 -5.24
N ALA A 18 -3.72 -7.81 -5.18
CA ALA A 18 -3.25 -6.55 -5.78
C ALA A 18 -1.84 -6.12 -5.33
N GLY A 19 -1.56 -6.16 -4.02
CA GLY A 19 -0.31 -5.65 -3.45
C GLY A 19 0.60 -6.76 -2.95
N LYS A 20 1.92 -6.51 -2.93
CA LYS A 20 2.89 -7.40 -2.29
C LYS A 20 2.80 -7.26 -0.77
N PRO A 21 2.77 -8.37 -0.01
CA PRO A 21 2.78 -8.31 1.45
C PRO A 21 4.09 -7.73 1.95
N LEU A 22 4.01 -6.90 2.99
CA LEU A 22 5.17 -6.32 3.66
C LEU A 22 5.64 -7.20 4.83
N ARG A 23 6.91 -7.01 5.22
CA ARG A 23 7.59 -7.86 6.21
C ARG A 23 8.00 -7.06 7.45
N GLY A 24 8.51 -7.77 8.46
CA GLY A 24 9.02 -7.17 9.70
C GLY A 24 7.93 -6.41 10.46
N LYS A 25 8.23 -5.17 10.89
CA LYS A 25 7.31 -4.30 11.62
C LYS A 25 6.03 -3.97 10.84
N LEU A 26 6.03 -4.12 9.52
CA LEU A 26 4.89 -3.87 8.64
C LEU A 26 4.18 -5.17 8.20
N ARG A 27 4.38 -6.28 8.91
CA ARG A 27 3.61 -7.51 8.68
C ARG A 27 2.12 -7.22 8.82
N GLY A 28 1.33 -7.72 7.87
CA GLY A 28 -0.12 -7.46 7.79
C GLY A 28 -0.50 -6.27 6.91
N TYR A 29 0.48 -5.47 6.49
CA TYR A 29 0.30 -4.45 5.46
C TYR A 29 0.73 -4.97 4.08
N ARG A 30 0.29 -4.26 3.04
CA ARG A 30 0.54 -4.58 1.64
C ARG A 30 0.94 -3.31 0.90
N ARG A 31 1.80 -3.46 -0.10
CA ARG A 31 2.23 -2.40 -1.01
C ARG A 31 1.72 -2.67 -2.41
N LEU A 32 0.88 -1.78 -2.93
CA LEU A 32 0.55 -1.71 -4.35
C LEU A 32 1.44 -0.65 -5.00
N ARG A 33 2.02 -0.98 -6.15
CA ARG A 33 2.74 -0.01 -7.00
C ARG A 33 1.85 0.28 -8.19
N PHE A 34 1.62 1.56 -8.45
CA PHE A 34 1.00 2.03 -9.69
C PHE A 34 1.86 3.18 -10.20
N ASP A 35 2.39 3.01 -11.41
CA ASP A 35 3.35 3.95 -11.99
C ASP A 35 4.55 4.24 -11.05
N ASN A 36 4.81 5.51 -10.74
CA ASN A 36 5.85 5.97 -9.79
C ASN A 36 5.34 6.16 -8.35
N TYR A 37 4.10 5.76 -8.08
CA TYR A 37 3.48 5.86 -6.77
C TYR A 37 3.42 4.51 -6.05
N ARG A 38 3.33 4.59 -4.72
CA ARG A 38 3.12 3.45 -3.84
C ARG A 38 1.93 3.73 -2.93
N LEU A 39 1.07 2.74 -2.79
CA LEU A 39 -0.03 2.72 -1.83
C LEU A 39 0.25 1.65 -0.79
N ILE A 40 0.31 2.06 0.48
CA ILE A 40 0.37 1.15 1.61
C ILE A 40 -1.02 1.00 2.18
N TYR A 41 -1.48 -0.24 2.32
CA TYR A 41 -2.81 -0.54 2.81
C TYR A 41 -2.82 -1.84 3.62
N ARG A 42 -3.93 -2.09 4.32
CA ARG A 42 -4.22 -3.37 4.96
C ARG A 42 -5.65 -3.80 4.65
N VAL A 43 -5.87 -5.12 4.63
CA VAL A 43 -7.18 -5.71 4.35
C VAL A 43 -7.75 -6.27 5.64
N ASN A 44 -8.95 -5.84 6.00
CA ASN A 44 -9.76 -6.45 7.04
C ASN A 44 -10.81 -7.34 6.38
N ILE A 45 -10.51 -8.62 6.27
CA ILE A 45 -11.36 -9.62 5.61
C ILE A 45 -12.72 -9.75 6.30
N PRO A 46 -12.81 -9.91 7.64
CA PRO A 46 -14.10 -10.02 8.32
C PRO A 46 -15.02 -8.83 8.08
N LYS A 47 -14.47 -7.62 8.06
CA LYS A 47 -15.25 -6.38 7.88
C LYS A 47 -15.41 -5.99 6.40
N ARG A 48 -14.84 -6.76 5.45
CA ARG A 48 -14.76 -6.42 4.02
C ARG A 48 -14.28 -4.97 3.77
N LYS A 49 -13.28 -4.53 4.54
CA LYS A 49 -12.74 -3.16 4.47
C LYS A 49 -11.28 -3.17 4.07
N VAL A 50 -10.91 -2.23 3.20
CA VAL A 50 -9.52 -1.91 2.88
C VAL A 50 -9.19 -0.58 3.53
N PHE A 51 -8.11 -0.53 4.31
CA PHE A 51 -7.65 0.70 4.96
C PHE A 51 -6.41 1.20 4.24
N LEU A 52 -6.50 2.37 3.63
CA LEU A 52 -5.36 3.06 3.05
C LEU A 52 -4.59 3.75 4.18
N VAL A 53 -3.29 3.49 4.26
CA VAL A 53 -2.41 4.04 5.29
C VAL A 53 -1.71 5.28 4.77
N THR A 54 -1.16 5.18 3.56
CA THR A 54 -0.47 6.29 2.89
C THR A 54 -0.34 6.02 1.39
N ALA A 55 -0.33 7.08 0.60
CA ALA A 55 -0.16 7.06 -0.85
C ALA A 55 0.74 8.21 -1.30
N GLY A 56 1.62 7.97 -2.27
CA GLY A 56 2.62 8.97 -2.64
C GLY A 56 3.75 8.46 -3.53
N HIS A 57 4.49 9.42 -4.08
CA HIS A 57 5.58 9.15 -5.01
C HIS A 57 6.70 8.36 -4.32
N ARG A 58 7.28 7.39 -5.04
CA ARG A 58 8.30 6.46 -4.54
C ARG A 58 9.44 7.15 -3.77
N ASP A 59 9.85 8.32 -4.24
CA ASP A 59 11.03 9.03 -3.71
C ASP A 59 10.76 9.78 -2.40
N ASN A 60 9.49 10.15 -2.16
CA ASN A 60 9.13 11.07 -1.08
C ASN A 60 8.19 10.45 -0.03
N ILE A 61 7.47 9.38 -0.36
CA ILE A 61 6.46 8.81 0.53
C ILE A 61 7.05 8.34 1.87
N TYR A 62 8.25 7.76 1.85
CA TYR A 62 8.88 7.24 3.06
C TYR A 62 9.36 8.34 3.99
N LYS A 63 9.81 9.47 3.42
CA LYS A 63 10.18 10.66 4.19
C LYS A 63 8.97 11.29 4.86
N ARG A 64 7.86 11.45 4.12
CA ARG A 64 6.65 12.11 4.62
C ARG A 64 5.85 11.27 5.63
N ALA A 65 5.86 9.94 5.48
CA ALA A 65 5.13 9.07 6.39
C ALA A 65 5.86 8.78 7.71
N GLY A 66 7.08 9.30 7.91
CA GLY A 66 7.92 8.96 9.06
C GLY A 66 8.32 7.48 9.08
N LEU A 67 8.39 6.84 7.91
CA LEU A 67 8.69 5.41 7.74
C LEU A 67 10.10 5.19 7.17
N LEU A 68 10.98 6.18 7.26
CA LEU A 68 12.36 6.14 6.75
C LEU A 68 13.15 4.95 7.30
N ASP A 69 13.00 4.69 8.59
CA ASP A 69 13.60 3.59 9.34
C ASP A 69 13.00 2.20 9.00
N LEU A 70 11.97 2.16 8.16
CA LEU A 70 11.39 0.95 7.60
C LEU A 70 11.82 0.69 6.14
N LEU A 71 12.53 1.63 5.50
CA LEU A 71 13.09 1.47 4.15
C LEU A 71 13.96 0.23 3.97
N PRO A 72 14.82 -0.19 4.92
CA PRO A 72 15.63 -1.40 4.76
C PRO A 72 14.81 -2.70 4.74
N LYS A 73 13.52 -2.63 5.12
CA LYS A 73 12.64 -3.78 5.37
C LYS A 73 11.44 -3.86 4.40
N LEU A 74 11.41 -3.01 3.36
CA LEU A 74 10.34 -2.81 2.37
C LEU A 74 10.81 -3.03 0.93
#